data_AF-A0A7G8EQ21-F1
#
_entry.id   AF-A0A7G8EQ21-F1
#
_cell.length_a   1.000
_cell.length_b   1.000
_cell.length_c   1.000
_cell.angle_alpha   90.00
_cell.angle_beta   90.00
_cell.angle_gamma   90.00
#
_symmetry.space_group_name_H-M   'P 1'
#
loop_
_entity.id
_entity.type
_entity.pdbx_description
1 polymer ?
#
loop_
_entity_poly.entity_id
_entity_poly.type
_entity_poly.pdbx_seq_one_letter_code
_entity_poly.pdbx_strand_id
1 'polypeptide(L)'
;MKHHSPVCLVGGILTAALVLQAPAQAGTLSGTGSDRERIALPPDAVFEVVIEDIARVDAPATPLGQVRLEPAGQPPFRFSIPYSEGDLSPTGRQPSAQAALGRLPASWRGELPAASGRSRWQVDLFSDGSFQLRQTFLDRPAPNSFDDIGRWRLEPQGPRLVLRGGREAPVLLQPIDGGAALRKLDLQGEPIRSSLNDRLMRLPAAEPIEPRLHLQGMFRYLADAASIRLCATGARLPVSMEADYLALERAYLGAQAAGSAGQPLLVNLEGLISQRPSAEPGQGLRRTLVVERFVGVHPGEGCPKTDGAAMPSAAPAPGPSLRGTLWRLQALQDGDGPELRLDADADRVSGSGGCNRLIGGFQLEGEQLRFSELASTKMACPAALMAMEQRYMEALGQVRRWSIDKRNLLLQDGQGRKLLLFKPAPPTP
;
A
#
# COMPACT_ATOMS: atom_id res chain seq x y z
N MET A 1 24.48 45.83 -69.51
CA MET A 1 23.36 46.79 -69.60
C MET A 1 22.06 46.01 -69.64
N LYS A 2 21.16 46.33 -68.70
CA LYS A 2 19.70 46.08 -68.68
C LYS A 2 19.17 44.65 -68.90
N HIS A 3 18.73 44.09 -67.76
CA HIS A 3 17.67 43.09 -67.62
C HIS A 3 16.40 43.46 -68.39
N HIS A 4 15.75 42.47 -69.01
CA HIS A 4 14.29 42.28 -69.04
C HIS A 4 14.00 40.81 -69.35
N SER A 5 13.35 40.10 -68.42
CA SER A 5 12.62 38.85 -68.67
C SER A 5 11.29 38.90 -67.90
N PRO A 6 10.22 38.28 -68.43
CA PRO A 6 8.85 38.59 -68.07
C PRO A 6 8.36 37.82 -66.84
N VAL A 7 7.37 38.44 -66.19
CA VAL A 7 6.62 37.95 -65.03
C VAL A 7 5.80 36.71 -65.42
N CYS A 8 6.01 35.60 -64.71
CA CYS A 8 5.05 34.49 -64.63
C CYS A 8 4.43 34.50 -63.23
N LEU A 9 3.11 34.69 -63.19
CA LEU A 9 2.28 34.63 -61.99
C LEU A 9 2.19 33.16 -61.52
N VAL A 10 2.68 32.86 -60.32
CA VAL A 10 2.36 31.62 -59.60
C VAL A 10 1.57 32.01 -58.36
N GLY A 11 0.28 31.69 -58.35
CA GLY A 11 -0.61 31.92 -57.22
C GLY A 11 -0.22 31.03 -56.04
N GLY A 12 0.22 31.65 -54.95
CA GLY A 12 0.39 30.99 -53.66
C GLY A 12 -0.95 30.91 -52.93
N ILE A 13 -1.42 29.69 -52.66
CA ILE A 13 -2.49 29.45 -51.69
C ILE A 13 -1.87 29.54 -50.31
N LEU A 14 -2.13 30.65 -49.61
CA LEU A 14 -1.80 30.80 -48.19
C LEU A 14 -2.88 30.07 -47.38
N THR A 15 -2.60 28.84 -46.94
CA THR A 15 -3.43 28.15 -45.95
C THR A 15 -3.20 28.81 -44.59
N ALA A 16 -4.03 29.80 -44.25
CA ALA A 16 -4.09 30.32 -42.89
C ALA A 16 -4.69 29.24 -41.98
N ALA A 17 -3.84 28.54 -41.22
CA ALA A 17 -4.28 27.71 -40.12
C ALA A 17 -4.86 28.62 -39.03
N LEU A 18 -6.19 28.71 -38.97
CA LEU A 18 -6.90 29.35 -37.88
C LEU A 18 -6.70 28.50 -36.61
N VAL A 19 -5.71 28.87 -35.80
CA VAL A 19 -5.57 28.33 -34.45
C VAL A 19 -6.71 28.92 -33.62
N LEU A 20 -7.79 28.15 -33.45
CA LEU A 20 -8.79 28.41 -32.43
C LEU A 20 -8.12 28.25 -31.06
N GLN A 21 -7.63 29.35 -30.49
CA GLN A 21 -7.34 29.40 -29.07
C GLN A 21 -8.68 29.34 -28.33
N ALA A 22 -8.86 28.29 -27.51
CA ALA A 22 -9.97 28.23 -26.59
C ALA A 22 -9.93 29.45 -25.65
N PRO A 23 -11.06 30.09 -25.30
CA PRO A 23 -11.04 31.16 -24.32
C PRO A 23 -10.57 30.60 -22.97
N ALA A 24 -9.55 31.24 -22.38
CA ALA A 24 -9.18 30.99 -20.99
C ALA A 24 -10.43 31.13 -20.11
N GLN A 25 -10.79 30.11 -19.35
CA GLN A 25 -11.92 30.22 -18.42
C GLN A 25 -11.56 31.25 -17.35
N ALA A 26 -12.38 32.28 -17.23
CA ALA A 26 -12.27 33.27 -16.16
C ALA A 26 -12.99 32.72 -14.92
N GLY A 27 -12.23 32.45 -13.86
CA GLY A 27 -12.77 32.16 -12.53
C GLY A 27 -13.13 33.46 -11.81
N THR A 28 -13.92 33.37 -10.74
CA THR A 28 -14.24 34.53 -9.89
C THR A 28 -14.10 34.13 -8.42
N LEU A 29 -13.21 34.79 -7.69
CA LEU A 29 -13.06 34.64 -6.25
C LEU A 29 -13.92 35.68 -5.54
N SER A 30 -14.95 35.24 -4.82
CA SER A 30 -15.81 36.12 -4.03
C SER A 30 -15.63 35.85 -2.53
N GLY A 31 -15.66 36.92 -1.72
CA GLY A 31 -15.48 36.81 -0.28
C GLY A 31 -15.91 38.06 0.49
N THR A 32 -15.73 38.01 1.80
CA THR A 32 -15.99 39.14 2.70
C THR A 32 -14.80 39.40 3.60
N GLY A 33 -14.28 40.64 3.61
CA GLY A 33 -13.32 41.12 4.61
C GLY A 33 -14.04 41.76 5.80
N SER A 34 -13.54 41.54 7.01
CA SER A 34 -14.03 42.21 8.21
C SER A 34 -12.86 42.75 9.03
N ASP A 35 -13.02 43.92 9.62
CA ASP A 35 -12.08 44.39 10.63
C ASP A 35 -12.22 43.59 11.95
N ARG A 36 -11.09 43.20 12.54
CA ARG A 36 -11.03 42.44 13.80
C ARG A 36 -11.20 43.32 15.02
N GLU A 37 -10.75 44.58 14.96
CA GLU A 37 -10.69 45.46 16.13
C GLU A 37 -12.05 46.12 16.42
N ARG A 38 -13.03 46.01 15.51
CA ARG A 38 -14.38 46.62 15.62
C ARG A 38 -14.30 48.13 15.88
N ILE A 39 -13.28 48.78 15.33
CA ILE A 39 -13.07 50.23 15.44
C ILE A 39 -13.76 50.89 14.25
N ALA A 40 -14.32 52.08 14.44
CA ALA A 40 -14.86 52.87 13.32
C ALA A 40 -13.72 53.26 12.38
N LEU A 41 -13.76 52.74 11.15
CA LEU A 41 -12.76 53.07 10.15
C LEU A 41 -12.90 54.53 9.69
N PRO A 42 -11.78 55.20 9.36
CA PRO A 42 -11.82 56.51 8.75
C PRO A 42 -12.68 56.53 7.47
N PRO A 43 -13.34 57.66 7.14
CA PRO A 43 -14.20 57.76 5.97
C PRO A 43 -13.47 57.57 4.63
N ASP A 44 -12.15 57.69 4.63
CA ASP A 44 -11.23 57.51 3.50
C ASP A 44 -10.48 56.17 3.53
N ALA A 45 -10.87 55.24 4.42
CA ALA A 45 -10.24 53.92 4.50
C ALA A 45 -10.29 53.18 3.16
N VAL A 46 -9.24 52.43 2.86
CA VAL A 46 -9.07 51.66 1.61
C VAL A 46 -9.10 50.17 1.95
N PHE A 47 -9.86 49.38 1.20
CA PHE A 47 -9.84 47.93 1.31
C PHE A 47 -9.34 47.31 0.01
N GLU A 48 -8.16 46.69 0.06
CA GLU A 48 -7.52 46.06 -1.08
C GLU A 48 -7.36 44.55 -0.84
N VAL A 49 -7.71 43.75 -1.84
CA VAL A 49 -7.50 42.30 -1.85
C VAL A 49 -6.82 41.94 -3.16
N VAL A 50 -5.67 41.29 -3.05
CA VAL A 50 -4.86 40.83 -4.18
C VAL A 50 -4.81 39.30 -4.14
N ILE A 51 -5.05 38.66 -5.28
CA ILE A 51 -4.74 37.26 -5.52
C ILE A 51 -3.33 37.21 -6.08
N GLU A 52 -2.46 36.39 -5.51
CA GLU A 52 -1.08 36.22 -5.98
C GLU A 52 -0.78 34.76 -6.32
N ASP A 53 0.01 34.53 -7.37
CA ASP A 53 0.59 33.22 -7.69
C ASP A 53 1.87 33.02 -6.85
N ILE A 54 1.80 32.09 -5.89
CA ILE A 54 2.90 31.71 -5.00
C ILE A 54 3.61 30.41 -5.43
N ALA A 55 3.44 29.98 -6.70
CA ALA A 55 3.98 28.72 -7.19
C ALA A 55 5.52 28.66 -7.28
N ARG A 56 6.23 29.80 -7.29
CA ARG A 56 7.69 29.87 -7.41
C ARG A 56 8.35 30.17 -6.06
N VAL A 57 9.28 29.32 -5.64
CA VAL A 57 9.96 29.43 -4.32
C VAL A 57 11.01 30.56 -4.29
N ASP A 58 11.55 30.95 -5.45
CA ASP A 58 12.65 31.92 -5.56
C ASP A 58 12.32 33.13 -6.46
N ALA A 59 11.03 33.49 -6.57
CA ALA A 59 10.60 34.68 -7.30
C ALA A 59 9.52 35.43 -6.51
N PRO A 60 9.47 36.77 -6.60
CA PRO A 60 8.38 37.55 -6.02
C PRO A 60 7.04 37.08 -6.59
N ALA A 61 6.01 37.04 -5.74
CA ALA A 61 4.69 36.57 -6.11
C ALA A 61 4.09 37.47 -7.21
N THR A 62 3.49 36.87 -8.22
CA THR A 62 2.88 37.61 -9.33
C THR A 62 1.41 37.85 -9.00
N PRO A 63 0.90 39.09 -8.99
CA PRO A 63 -0.52 39.34 -8.77
C PRO A 63 -1.34 38.79 -9.95
N LEU A 64 -2.30 37.91 -9.64
CA LEU A 64 -3.25 37.27 -10.56
C LEU A 64 -4.54 38.08 -10.73
N GLY A 65 -4.84 38.97 -9.79
CA GLY A 65 -6.02 39.82 -9.82
C GLY A 65 -6.12 40.64 -8.54
N GLN A 66 -6.72 41.84 -8.62
CA GLN A 66 -6.87 42.72 -7.47
C GLN A 66 -8.23 43.40 -7.48
N VAL A 67 -8.73 43.70 -6.29
CA VAL A 67 -9.89 44.57 -6.07
C VAL A 67 -9.55 45.56 -4.97
N ARG A 68 -9.81 46.84 -5.23
CA ARG A 68 -9.55 47.94 -4.31
C ARG A 68 -10.82 48.78 -4.17
N LEU A 69 -11.32 48.90 -2.95
CA LEU A 69 -12.50 49.68 -2.60
C LEU A 69 -12.07 50.98 -1.93
N GLU A 70 -12.39 52.12 -2.55
CA GLU A 70 -12.07 53.47 -2.06
C GLU A 70 -13.26 54.42 -2.24
N PRO A 71 -13.90 54.89 -1.16
CA PRO A 71 -13.70 54.43 0.22
C PRO A 71 -14.22 53.00 0.43
N ALA A 72 -13.62 52.28 1.38
CA ALA A 72 -13.91 50.88 1.70
C ALA A 72 -15.37 50.65 2.15
N GLY A 73 -16.02 51.69 2.70
CA GLY A 73 -17.36 51.60 3.27
C GLY A 73 -17.36 50.97 4.66
N GLN A 74 -18.44 50.28 5.03
CA GLN A 74 -18.56 49.60 6.33
C GLN A 74 -18.38 48.08 6.17
N PRO A 75 -17.69 47.41 7.10
CA PRO A 75 -17.58 45.95 7.08
C PRO A 75 -18.95 45.28 7.30
N PRO A 76 -19.22 44.10 6.72
CA PRO A 76 -18.28 43.28 5.95
C PRO A 76 -18.07 43.77 4.51
N PHE A 77 -16.80 43.95 4.12
CA PHE A 77 -16.38 44.35 2.77
C PHE A 77 -16.57 43.20 1.80
N ARG A 78 -17.61 43.26 0.99
CA ARG A 78 -17.85 42.25 -0.04
C ARG A 78 -16.96 42.54 -1.24
N PHE A 79 -16.27 41.53 -1.73
CA PHE A 79 -15.39 41.66 -2.88
C PHE A 79 -15.57 40.48 -3.84
N SER A 80 -15.27 40.73 -5.11
CA SER A 80 -15.27 39.74 -6.18
C SER A 80 -14.13 40.07 -7.14
N ILE A 81 -13.21 39.11 -7.32
CA ILE A 81 -12.02 39.28 -8.15
C ILE A 81 -12.10 38.27 -9.31
N PRO A 82 -12.28 38.74 -10.55
CA PRO A 82 -12.12 37.88 -11.71
C PRO A 82 -10.64 37.56 -11.91
N TYR A 83 -10.31 36.31 -12.25
CA TYR A 83 -8.96 35.89 -12.62
C TYR A 83 -9.03 34.92 -13.79
N SER A 84 -8.00 34.89 -14.64
CA SER A 84 -7.93 33.93 -15.75
C SER A 84 -7.23 32.65 -15.28
N GLU A 85 -7.82 31.48 -15.49
CA GLU A 85 -7.17 30.21 -15.15
C GLU A 85 -5.90 29.96 -15.99
N GLY A 86 -5.78 30.59 -17.16
CA GLY A 86 -4.57 30.54 -18.00
C GLY A 86 -3.36 31.25 -17.41
N ASP A 87 -3.55 32.15 -16.44
CA ASP A 87 -2.47 32.87 -15.75
C ASP A 87 -1.90 32.06 -14.57
N LEU A 88 -2.55 30.95 -14.21
CA LEU A 88 -2.05 30.02 -13.21
C LEU A 88 -0.91 29.18 -13.81
N SER A 89 0.23 29.13 -13.13
CA SER A 89 1.32 28.22 -13.48
C SER A 89 0.79 26.76 -13.54
N PRO A 90 0.91 26.01 -14.66
CA PRO A 90 0.28 24.69 -14.87
C PRO A 90 0.87 23.54 -14.03
N THR A 91 1.67 23.87 -13.02
CA THR A 91 2.18 22.93 -12.03
C THR A 91 1.87 23.51 -10.66
N GLY A 92 0.72 23.12 -10.11
CA GLY A 92 0.47 23.28 -8.68
C GLY A 92 1.65 22.70 -7.91
N ARG A 93 2.19 23.51 -7.00
CA ARG A 93 3.27 23.17 -6.08
C ARG A 93 3.06 21.75 -5.53
N GLN A 94 3.93 20.81 -5.90
CA GLN A 94 4.08 19.56 -5.16
C GLN A 94 4.51 19.94 -3.74
N PRO A 95 3.71 19.67 -2.68
CA PRO A 95 4.26 19.78 -1.33
C PRO A 95 5.45 18.81 -1.26
N SER A 96 6.61 19.31 -0.85
CA SER A 96 7.72 18.40 -0.54
C SER A 96 7.22 17.37 0.48
N ALA A 97 7.79 16.16 0.45
CA ALA A 97 7.34 15.08 1.34
C ALA A 97 7.28 15.51 2.82
N GLN A 98 8.20 16.39 3.20
CA GLN A 98 8.33 16.97 4.53
C GLN A 98 7.25 18.04 4.84
N ALA A 99 6.79 18.80 3.84
CA ALA A 99 5.68 19.73 3.99
C ALA A 99 4.33 19.01 4.19
N ALA A 100 4.15 17.85 3.56
CA ALA A 100 2.91 17.07 3.67
C ALA A 100 2.83 16.23 4.96
N LEU A 101 3.96 15.70 5.45
CA LEU A 101 4.00 14.78 6.60
C LEU A 101 4.49 15.42 7.90
N GLY A 102 5.07 16.62 7.84
CA GLY A 102 5.76 17.25 8.98
C GLY A 102 7.08 16.57 9.33
N ARG A 103 7.56 16.77 10.56
CA ARG A 103 8.84 16.22 11.05
C ARG A 103 8.76 14.69 11.23
N LEU A 104 9.75 13.97 10.69
CA LEU A 104 9.93 12.52 10.86
C LEU A 104 11.11 12.22 11.82
N PRO A 105 11.14 11.05 12.51
CA PRO A 105 10.10 10.01 12.50
C PRO A 105 8.81 10.48 13.17
N ALA A 106 7.71 9.82 12.83
CA ALA A 106 6.39 10.14 13.36
C ALA A 106 5.45 8.95 13.36
N SER A 107 4.49 8.99 14.28
CA SER A 107 3.51 7.94 14.50
C SER A 107 2.10 8.50 14.38
N TRP A 108 1.22 7.76 13.74
CA TRP A 108 -0.20 8.06 13.64
C TRP A 108 -1.01 6.87 14.14
N ARG A 109 -2.09 7.12 14.88
CA ARG A 109 -2.93 6.08 15.47
C ARG A 109 -4.41 6.44 15.31
N GLY A 110 -5.25 5.46 15.06
CA GLY A 110 -6.70 5.66 14.96
C GLY A 110 -7.46 4.35 14.82
N GLU A 111 -8.77 4.41 15.01
CA GLU A 111 -9.68 3.28 14.77
C GLU A 111 -10.37 3.48 13.42
N LEU A 112 -10.27 2.48 12.55
CA LEU A 112 -10.83 2.46 11.20
C LEU A 112 -11.87 1.34 11.06
N PRO A 113 -12.86 1.51 10.17
CA PRO A 113 -13.80 0.43 9.83
C PRO A 113 -13.06 -0.76 9.21
N ALA A 114 -13.56 -1.96 9.52
CA ALA A 114 -13.13 -3.21 8.92
C ALA A 114 -14.35 -4.05 8.51
N ALA A 115 -14.16 -5.01 7.61
CA ALA A 115 -15.24 -5.86 7.10
C ALA A 115 -16.03 -6.60 8.20
N SER A 116 -15.44 -6.79 9.38
CA SER A 116 -16.09 -7.44 10.53
C SER A 116 -15.89 -6.63 11.81
N GLY A 117 -16.32 -5.37 11.81
CA GLY A 117 -16.27 -4.48 12.98
C GLY A 117 -15.22 -3.37 12.84
N ARG A 118 -14.39 -3.19 13.86
CA ARG A 118 -13.37 -2.14 13.91
C ARG A 118 -11.96 -2.70 14.01
N SER A 119 -11.02 -1.95 13.47
CA SER A 119 -9.60 -2.22 13.67
C SER A 119 -8.86 -0.96 14.08
N ARG A 120 -7.98 -1.09 15.09
CA ARG A 120 -7.04 -0.05 15.46
C ARG A 120 -5.81 -0.16 14.58
N TRP A 121 -5.41 0.96 14.00
CA TRP A 121 -4.24 1.09 13.16
C TRP A 121 -3.22 1.99 13.86
N GLN A 122 -1.96 1.60 13.77
CA GLN A 122 -0.82 2.49 14.05
C GLN A 122 0.15 2.44 12.89
N VAL A 123 0.51 3.60 12.34
CA VAL A 123 1.47 3.77 11.25
C VAL A 123 2.63 4.61 11.75
N ASP A 124 3.84 4.08 11.64
CA ASP A 124 5.07 4.77 12.00
C ASP A 124 5.92 4.98 10.74
N LEU A 125 6.22 6.24 10.41
CA LEU A 125 7.05 6.59 9.25
C LEU A 125 8.41 7.10 9.73
N PHE A 126 9.47 6.62 9.08
CA PHE A 126 10.85 6.99 9.37
C PHE A 126 11.43 7.87 8.25
N SER A 127 12.41 8.70 8.60
CA SER A 127 13.07 9.64 7.68
C SER A 127 13.88 8.95 6.56
N ASP A 128 14.23 7.67 6.74
CA ASP A 128 14.94 6.84 5.76
C ASP A 128 14.03 6.25 4.68
N GLY A 129 12.73 6.58 4.70
CA GLY A 129 11.73 6.06 3.76
C GLY A 129 11.15 4.70 4.16
N SER A 130 11.47 4.18 5.35
CA SER A 130 10.85 2.95 5.87
C SER A 130 9.59 3.23 6.70
N PHE A 131 8.69 2.26 6.79
CA PHE A 131 7.53 2.31 7.68
C PHE A 131 7.39 1.06 8.54
N GLN A 132 6.63 1.19 9.62
CA GLN A 132 6.03 0.10 10.37
C GLN A 132 4.52 0.34 10.47
N LEU A 133 3.74 -0.73 10.44
CA LEU A 133 2.29 -0.70 10.53
C LEU A 133 1.83 -1.82 11.45
N ARG A 134 0.90 -1.53 12.37
CA ARG A 134 0.13 -2.53 13.12
C ARG A 134 -1.36 -2.33 12.89
N GLN A 135 -2.05 -3.41 12.56
CA GLN A 135 -3.51 -3.48 12.52
C GLN A 135 -3.99 -4.48 13.58
N THR A 136 -4.79 -4.02 14.53
CA THR A 136 -5.41 -4.86 15.57
C THR A 136 -6.92 -4.88 15.40
N PHE A 137 -7.51 -6.05 15.16
CA PHE A 137 -8.97 -6.21 15.09
C PHE A 137 -9.56 -6.22 16.51
N LEU A 138 -10.35 -5.20 16.83
CA LEU A 138 -10.82 -4.97 18.21
C LEU A 138 -11.91 -5.96 18.63
N ASP A 139 -12.70 -6.43 17.66
CA ASP A 139 -13.84 -7.31 17.88
C ASP A 139 -13.50 -8.80 17.70
N ARG A 140 -12.19 -9.16 17.73
CA ARG A 140 -11.71 -10.54 17.55
C ARG A 140 -10.78 -10.99 18.69
N PRO A 141 -10.83 -12.27 19.10
CA PRO A 141 -9.90 -12.81 20.08
C PRO A 141 -8.48 -12.90 19.51
N ALA A 142 -7.47 -12.85 20.39
CA ALA A 142 -6.08 -12.99 20.00
C ALA A 142 -5.76 -14.39 19.43
N PRO A 143 -4.79 -14.52 18.49
CA PRO A 143 -4.03 -13.45 17.86
C PRO A 143 -4.89 -12.64 16.88
N ASN A 144 -4.96 -11.33 17.09
CA ASN A 144 -5.82 -10.39 16.35
C ASN A 144 -5.05 -9.19 15.81
N SER A 145 -3.72 -9.21 15.92
CA SER A 145 -2.83 -8.14 15.49
C SER A 145 -1.94 -8.63 14.35
N PHE A 146 -1.78 -7.78 13.35
CA PHE A 146 -1.01 -8.04 12.15
C PHE A 146 -0.09 -6.86 11.91
N ASP A 147 1.20 -7.14 11.84
CA ASP A 147 2.22 -6.13 11.60
C ASP A 147 2.66 -6.17 10.13
N ASP A 148 3.18 -5.05 9.65
CA ASP A 148 3.81 -4.92 8.34
C ASP A 148 4.97 -3.92 8.39
N ILE A 149 5.97 -4.13 7.53
CA ILE A 149 7.09 -3.22 7.31
C ILE A 149 7.38 -3.09 5.84
N GLY A 150 7.95 -1.96 5.45
CA GLY A 150 8.36 -1.77 4.08
C GLY A 150 8.83 -0.36 3.79
N ARG A 151 8.58 0.08 2.56
CA ARG A 151 8.98 1.41 2.07
C ARG A 151 7.74 2.26 1.84
N TRP A 152 7.83 3.53 2.21
CA TRP A 152 6.81 4.51 1.90
C TRP A 152 7.30 5.50 0.85
N ARG A 153 6.36 6.02 0.05
CA ARG A 153 6.59 7.11 -0.88
C ARG A 153 5.38 8.03 -0.91
N LEU A 154 5.61 9.30 -1.16
CA LEU A 154 4.54 10.20 -1.57
C LEU A 154 4.46 10.22 -3.10
N GLU A 155 3.24 10.27 -3.62
CA GLU A 155 3.00 10.30 -5.05
C GLU A 155 3.37 11.67 -5.64
N PRO A 156 4.26 11.73 -6.64
CA PRO A 156 4.80 12.99 -7.17
C PRO A 156 3.79 13.88 -7.92
N GLN A 157 2.51 13.51 -8.00
CA GLN A 157 1.45 14.30 -8.62
C GLN A 157 0.16 14.31 -7.79
N GLY A 158 0.15 13.72 -6.60
CA GLY A 158 -1.07 13.55 -5.81
C GLY A 158 -0.83 13.59 -4.30
N PRO A 159 -1.88 13.76 -3.50
CA PRO A 159 -1.75 13.84 -2.05
C PRO A 159 -1.59 12.44 -1.41
N ARG A 160 -1.20 11.43 -2.18
CA ARG A 160 -1.24 10.02 -1.76
C ARG A 160 0.09 9.58 -1.17
N LEU A 161 0.04 9.10 0.05
CA LEU A 161 1.08 8.33 0.72
C LEU A 161 0.83 6.85 0.43
N VAL A 162 1.83 6.20 -0.17
CA VAL A 162 1.78 4.79 -0.56
C VAL A 162 2.75 4.01 0.32
N LEU A 163 2.24 3.06 1.11
CA LEU A 163 3.05 2.12 1.88
C LEU A 163 3.11 0.78 1.13
N ARG A 164 4.31 0.31 0.82
CA ARG A 164 4.56 -0.99 0.18
C ARG A 164 5.37 -1.88 1.10
N GLY A 165 4.74 -2.92 1.65
CA GLY A 165 5.35 -3.89 2.57
C GLY A 165 5.10 -5.32 2.14
N GLY A 166 4.91 -6.22 3.11
CA GLY A 166 4.60 -7.64 2.91
C GLY A 166 3.13 -7.93 2.63
N ARG A 167 2.25 -6.92 2.66
CA ARG A 167 0.85 -7.04 2.23
C ARG A 167 0.77 -7.16 0.70
N GLU A 168 -0.22 -7.93 0.23
CA GLU A 168 -0.48 -8.12 -1.21
C GLU A 168 -0.71 -6.78 -1.92
N ALA A 169 -1.58 -5.95 -1.34
CA ALA A 169 -1.92 -4.62 -1.82
C ALA A 169 -1.17 -3.52 -1.06
N PRO A 170 -0.77 -2.43 -1.72
CA PRO A 170 -0.23 -1.26 -1.03
C PRO A 170 -1.30 -0.62 -0.12
N VAL A 171 -0.85 -0.09 1.02
CA VAL A 171 -1.73 0.74 1.84
C VAL A 171 -1.69 2.16 1.31
N LEU A 172 -2.83 2.64 0.82
CA LEU A 172 -3.02 4.01 0.39
C LEU A 172 -3.56 4.87 1.54
N LEU A 173 -2.89 5.99 1.78
CA LEU A 173 -3.19 7.02 2.77
C LEU A 173 -3.10 8.40 2.12
N GLN A 174 -3.70 9.41 2.74
CA GLN A 174 -3.58 10.80 2.35
C GLN A 174 -3.22 11.65 3.57
N PRO A 175 -2.06 12.33 3.60
CA PRO A 175 -1.80 13.34 4.61
C PRO A 175 -2.79 14.50 4.48
N ILE A 176 -3.41 14.85 5.59
CA ILE A 176 -4.37 15.96 5.71
C ILE A 176 -3.97 16.83 6.89
N ASP A 177 -4.53 18.04 6.95
CA ASP A 177 -4.31 18.97 8.06
C ASP A 177 -2.81 19.23 8.34
N GLY A 178 -2.01 19.38 7.26
CA GLY A 178 -0.56 19.60 7.36
C GLY A 178 0.23 18.41 7.95
N GLY A 179 -0.31 17.19 7.85
CA GLY A 179 0.28 15.97 8.41
C GLY A 179 -0.14 15.69 9.85
N ALA A 180 -1.05 16.48 10.43
CA ALA A 180 -1.66 16.22 11.73
C ALA A 180 -2.56 14.97 11.72
N ALA A 181 -3.05 14.57 10.54
CA ALA A 181 -3.77 13.31 10.36
C ALA A 181 -3.44 12.64 9.01
N LEU A 182 -3.63 11.32 8.97
CA LEU A 182 -3.62 10.52 7.75
C LEU A 182 -5.03 9.97 7.51
N ARG A 183 -5.61 10.25 6.35
CA ARG A 183 -6.88 9.65 5.91
C ARG A 183 -6.61 8.33 5.20
N LYS A 184 -7.39 7.29 5.51
CA LYS A 184 -7.36 6.01 4.79
C LYS A 184 -8.11 6.13 3.46
N LEU A 185 -7.47 5.66 2.39
CA LEU A 185 -8.06 5.56 1.06
C LEU A 185 -8.41 4.10 0.73
N ASP A 186 -9.32 3.88 -0.22
CA ASP A 186 -9.56 2.57 -0.82
C ASP A 186 -8.42 2.17 -1.77
N LEU A 187 -8.55 1.04 -2.49
CA LEU A 187 -7.54 0.54 -3.43
C LEU A 187 -7.43 1.38 -4.70
N GLN A 188 -8.49 2.12 -5.05
CA GLN A 188 -8.52 3.06 -6.17
C GLN A 188 -7.89 4.41 -5.79
N GLY A 189 -7.58 4.61 -4.50
CA GLY A 189 -6.99 5.82 -3.98
C GLY A 189 -8.01 6.93 -3.71
N GLU A 190 -9.29 6.57 -3.56
CA GLU A 190 -10.37 7.46 -3.18
C GLU A 190 -10.67 7.36 -1.68
N PRO A 191 -11.21 8.41 -1.04
CA PRO A 191 -11.65 8.34 0.35
C PRO A 191 -12.66 7.21 0.57
N ILE A 192 -12.49 6.44 1.65
CA ILE A 192 -13.44 5.37 1.99
C ILE A 192 -14.81 6.00 2.25
N ARG A 193 -15.81 5.61 1.46
CA ARG A 193 -17.20 6.06 1.63
C ARG A 193 -17.83 5.33 2.82
N SER A 194 -17.69 5.92 4.01
CA SER A 194 -18.29 5.42 5.24
C SER A 194 -18.67 6.58 6.16
N SER A 195 -19.71 6.40 6.98
CA SER A 195 -20.01 7.31 8.09
C SER A 195 -19.05 7.12 9.28
N LEU A 196 -18.16 6.14 9.21
CA LEU A 196 -17.21 5.78 10.26
C LEU A 196 -15.89 6.53 10.09
N ASN A 197 -15.13 6.66 11.18
CA ASN A 197 -13.85 7.37 11.20
C ASN A 197 -12.86 6.80 10.17
N ASP A 198 -12.33 7.67 9.32
CA ASP A 198 -11.35 7.37 8.28
C ASP A 198 -9.95 7.91 8.59
N ARG A 199 -9.75 8.49 9.78
CA ARG A 199 -8.53 9.23 10.14
C ARG A 199 -7.67 8.52 11.18
N LEU A 200 -6.36 8.58 10.96
CA LEU A 200 -5.31 8.28 11.94
C LEU A 200 -4.71 9.61 12.41
N MET A 201 -4.76 9.88 13.70
CA MET A 201 -4.25 11.13 14.28
C MET A 201 -2.79 11.01 14.62
N ARG A 202 -2.01 12.06 14.37
CA ARG A 202 -0.59 12.11 14.72
C ARG A 202 -0.42 12.09 16.24
N LEU A 203 0.51 11.27 16.73
CA LEU A 203 0.89 11.23 18.14
C LEU A 203 1.81 12.44 18.47
N PRO A 204 1.78 12.94 19.73
CA PRO A 204 2.64 14.05 20.16
C PRO A 204 4.13 13.76 20.02
N ALA A 205 4.52 12.50 20.21
CA ALA A 205 5.86 11.99 20.02
C ALA A 205 5.82 10.76 19.10
N ALA A 206 6.94 10.49 18.41
CA ALA A 206 7.08 9.23 17.68
C ALA A 206 7.17 8.07 18.67
N GLU A 207 6.29 7.08 18.52
CA GLU A 207 6.22 5.88 19.34
C GLU A 207 6.25 4.62 18.45
N PRO A 208 7.36 4.31 17.76
CA PRO A 208 7.44 3.14 16.90
C PRO A 208 7.01 1.85 17.60
N ILE A 209 6.22 1.03 16.92
CA ILE A 209 5.87 -0.30 17.40
C ILE A 209 7.09 -1.23 17.45
N GLU A 210 6.97 -2.32 18.19
CA GLU A 210 7.86 -3.48 18.09
C GLU A 210 7.16 -4.56 17.26
N PRO A 211 7.42 -4.65 15.94
CA PRO A 211 6.66 -5.51 15.05
C PRO A 211 7.10 -6.98 15.15
N ARG A 212 6.11 -7.89 15.07
CA ARG A 212 6.31 -9.35 14.94
C ARG A 212 5.88 -9.82 13.56
N LEU A 213 6.81 -10.40 12.81
CA LEU A 213 6.65 -10.60 11.37
C LEU A 213 7.25 -11.92 10.92
N HIS A 214 6.70 -12.46 9.83
CA HIS A 214 7.43 -13.41 8.98
C HIS A 214 8.32 -12.60 8.05
N LEU A 215 9.62 -12.85 8.10
CA LEU A 215 10.64 -12.02 7.48
C LEU A 215 11.52 -12.85 6.55
N GLN A 216 11.95 -12.19 5.47
CA GLN A 216 13.06 -12.62 4.64
C GLN A 216 14.19 -11.61 4.75
N GLY A 217 15.42 -12.10 4.85
CA GLY A 217 16.59 -11.23 4.91
C GLY A 217 17.88 -11.94 4.60
N MET A 218 18.89 -11.16 4.24
CA MET A 218 20.24 -11.65 4.00
C MET A 218 20.97 -11.66 5.34
N PHE A 219 21.05 -12.84 5.96
CA PHE A 219 21.71 -13.07 7.24
C PHE A 219 23.21 -13.29 7.05
N ARG A 220 24.01 -12.72 7.94
CA ARG A 220 25.46 -12.84 7.97
C ARG A 220 25.92 -12.99 9.42
N TYR A 221 26.78 -13.96 9.65
CA TYR A 221 27.49 -14.14 10.91
C TYR A 221 29.00 -14.17 10.66
N LEU A 222 29.74 -13.30 11.33
CA LEU A 222 31.20 -13.23 11.24
C LEU A 222 31.78 -12.58 12.50
N ALA A 223 32.86 -13.15 13.05
CA ALA A 223 33.59 -12.61 14.21
C ALA A 223 32.66 -12.32 15.40
N ASP A 224 31.86 -13.32 15.79
CA ASP A 224 30.89 -13.27 16.90
C ASP A 224 29.82 -12.18 16.78
N ALA A 225 29.64 -11.61 15.58
CA ALA A 225 28.62 -10.62 15.29
C ALA A 225 27.63 -11.14 14.23
N ALA A 226 26.36 -11.18 14.60
CA ALA A 226 25.26 -11.55 13.72
C ALA A 226 24.51 -10.29 13.22
N SER A 227 24.26 -10.24 11.93
CA SER A 227 23.49 -9.16 11.31
C SER A 227 22.59 -9.68 10.20
N ILE A 228 21.49 -8.98 9.96
CA ILE A 228 20.57 -9.28 8.87
C ILE A 228 20.24 -8.01 8.11
N ARG A 229 20.21 -8.10 6.78
CA ARG A 229 19.63 -7.06 5.93
C ARG A 229 18.24 -7.50 5.48
N LEU A 230 17.21 -6.83 5.98
CA LEU A 230 15.82 -7.17 5.68
C LEU A 230 15.52 -6.91 4.21
N CYS A 231 14.87 -7.86 3.54
CA CYS A 231 14.51 -7.69 2.12
C CYS A 231 13.43 -6.61 1.92
N ALA A 232 12.46 -6.51 2.82
CA ALA A 232 11.35 -5.58 2.70
C ALA A 232 11.75 -4.09 2.80
N THR A 233 12.81 -3.76 3.55
CA THR A 233 13.20 -2.37 3.82
C THR A 233 14.62 -2.04 3.38
N GLY A 234 15.48 -3.05 3.19
CA GLY A 234 16.93 -2.90 3.02
C GLY A 234 17.67 -2.57 4.33
N ALA A 235 16.97 -2.41 5.45
CA ALA A 235 17.58 -2.05 6.73
C ALA A 235 18.50 -3.17 7.24
N ARG A 236 19.68 -2.79 7.73
CA ARG A 236 20.60 -3.70 8.41
C ARG A 236 20.34 -3.64 9.91
N LEU A 237 20.00 -4.78 10.50
CA LEU A 237 19.79 -4.92 11.93
C LEU A 237 20.83 -5.87 12.52
N PRO A 238 21.33 -5.59 13.74
CA PRO A 238 21.94 -6.63 14.55
C PRO A 238 20.90 -7.71 14.88
N VAL A 239 21.36 -8.95 15.01
CA VAL A 239 20.53 -10.08 15.45
C VAL A 239 20.91 -10.43 16.88
N SER A 240 19.91 -10.56 17.75
CA SER A 240 20.13 -10.94 19.14
C SER A 240 20.40 -12.44 19.25
N MET A 241 21.32 -12.83 20.14
CA MET A 241 21.64 -14.22 20.47
C MET A 241 20.63 -14.79 21.48
N GLU A 242 19.34 -14.62 21.20
CA GLU A 242 18.21 -15.03 22.03
C GLU A 242 17.31 -16.00 21.22
N ALA A 243 16.42 -16.72 21.93
CA ALA A 243 15.40 -17.58 21.33
C ALA A 243 15.99 -18.57 20.30
N ASP A 244 15.48 -18.60 19.07
CA ASP A 244 15.84 -19.59 18.05
C ASP A 244 17.10 -19.21 17.24
N TYR A 245 17.88 -18.24 17.74
CA TYR A 245 19.14 -17.82 17.13
C TYR A 245 20.10 -19.00 16.89
N LEU A 246 20.23 -19.92 17.85
CA LEU A 246 21.15 -21.07 17.74
C LEU A 246 20.78 -22.00 16.58
N ALA A 247 19.48 -22.15 16.26
CA ALA A 247 19.05 -22.94 15.11
C ALA A 247 19.44 -22.25 13.79
N LEU A 248 19.19 -20.95 13.70
CA LEU A 248 19.59 -20.12 12.57
C LEU A 248 21.11 -20.15 12.34
N GLU A 249 21.91 -19.97 13.39
CA GLU A 249 23.37 -19.96 13.31
C GLU A 249 23.91 -21.30 12.79
N ARG A 250 23.45 -22.42 13.35
CA ARG A 250 23.86 -23.77 12.89
C ARG A 250 23.49 -24.02 11.43
N ALA A 251 22.28 -23.62 11.02
CA ALA A 251 21.84 -23.76 9.64
C ALA A 251 22.66 -22.88 8.68
N TYR A 252 22.96 -21.64 9.07
CA TYR A 252 23.80 -20.73 8.29
C TYR A 252 25.23 -21.26 8.10
N LEU A 253 25.86 -21.74 9.18
CA LEU A 253 27.22 -22.30 9.12
C LEU A 253 27.25 -23.60 8.30
N GLY A 254 26.25 -24.46 8.45
CA GLY A 254 26.14 -25.72 7.69
C GLY A 254 25.86 -25.53 6.20
N ALA A 255 25.28 -24.39 5.81
CA ALA A 255 24.92 -24.09 4.42
C ALA A 255 25.96 -23.25 3.67
N GLN A 256 27.05 -22.82 4.33
CA GLN A 256 28.13 -22.07 3.68
C GLN A 256 28.99 -22.98 2.79
N ALA A 257 29.38 -22.44 1.64
CA ALA A 257 30.35 -23.09 0.77
C ALA A 257 31.77 -23.02 1.38
N ALA A 258 32.62 -23.97 1.01
CA ALA A 258 34.02 -23.94 1.43
C ALA A 258 34.70 -22.64 0.94
N GLY A 259 35.31 -21.89 1.86
CA GLY A 259 35.97 -20.62 1.56
C GLY A 259 35.04 -19.41 1.45
N SER A 260 33.73 -19.54 1.69
CA SER A 260 32.78 -18.42 1.65
C SER A 260 32.45 -17.84 3.03
N ALA A 261 33.42 -17.85 3.95
CA ALA A 261 33.24 -17.46 5.35
C ALA A 261 32.62 -16.06 5.47
N GLY A 262 31.47 -15.97 6.14
CA GLY A 262 30.79 -14.70 6.39
C GLY A 262 30.11 -14.11 5.14
N GLN A 263 29.87 -14.88 4.08
CA GLN A 263 28.99 -14.43 2.99
C GLN A 263 27.53 -14.44 3.45
N PRO A 264 26.72 -13.41 3.10
CA PRO A 264 25.32 -13.39 3.48
C PRO A 264 24.51 -14.48 2.77
N LEU A 265 23.64 -15.19 3.50
CA LEU A 265 22.68 -16.15 2.94
C LEU A 265 21.26 -15.65 3.15
N LEU A 266 20.36 -15.92 2.21
CA LEU A 266 18.94 -15.61 2.37
C LEU A 266 18.34 -16.56 3.42
N VAL A 267 17.57 -16.01 4.35
CA VAL A 267 16.87 -16.79 5.39
C VAL A 267 15.41 -16.38 5.50
N ASN A 268 14.57 -17.33 5.88
CA ASN A 268 13.19 -17.13 6.29
C ASN A 268 13.08 -17.37 7.80
N LEU A 269 12.38 -16.50 8.51
CA LEU A 269 12.17 -16.61 9.96
C LEU A 269 10.91 -15.86 10.40
N GLU A 270 10.39 -16.19 11.58
CA GLU A 270 9.53 -15.30 12.36
C GLU A 270 10.39 -14.55 13.36
N GLY A 271 10.20 -13.24 13.47
CA GLY A 271 11.00 -12.42 14.36
C GLY A 271 10.31 -11.18 14.89
N LEU A 272 10.79 -10.77 16.06
CA LEU A 272 10.41 -9.54 16.76
C LEU A 272 11.52 -8.51 16.56
N ILE A 273 11.18 -7.32 16.08
CA ILE A 273 12.11 -6.19 16.05
C ILE A 273 11.86 -5.33 17.28
N SER A 274 12.81 -5.31 18.21
CA SER A 274 12.69 -4.64 19.52
C SER A 274 13.95 -3.82 19.83
N GLN A 275 13.84 -2.89 20.78
CA GLN A 275 15.00 -2.17 21.30
C GLN A 275 15.81 -3.08 22.23
N ARG A 276 17.08 -3.29 21.92
CA ARG A 276 18.01 -4.07 22.76
C ARG A 276 19.26 -3.26 23.09
N PRO A 277 19.89 -3.48 24.25
CA PRO A 277 21.23 -2.97 24.51
C PRO A 277 22.19 -3.40 23.40
N SER A 278 23.13 -2.54 23.04
CA SER A 278 24.22 -2.96 22.16
C SER A 278 25.12 -3.98 22.86
N ALA A 279 25.69 -4.90 22.09
CA ALA A 279 26.76 -5.78 22.59
C ALA A 279 28.06 -4.98 22.85
N GLU A 280 28.21 -3.80 22.21
CA GLU A 280 29.33 -2.90 22.43
C GLU A 280 29.10 -2.03 23.68
N PRO A 281 30.04 -2.02 24.65
CA PRO A 281 29.92 -1.22 25.86
C PRO A 281 29.71 0.27 25.57
N GLY A 282 28.79 0.91 26.30
CA GLY A 282 28.55 2.36 26.22
C GLY A 282 27.65 2.82 25.07
N GLN A 283 27.21 1.93 24.18
CA GLN A 283 26.18 2.27 23.20
C GLN A 283 24.76 2.14 23.80
N GLY A 284 23.88 3.06 23.43
CA GLY A 284 22.48 3.05 23.83
C GLY A 284 21.68 1.90 23.21
N LEU A 285 20.37 1.89 23.49
CA LEU A 285 19.44 0.92 22.89
C LEU A 285 19.44 1.05 21.36
N ARG A 286 19.48 -0.09 20.68
CA ARG A 286 19.42 -0.19 19.22
C ARG A 286 18.34 -1.17 18.79
N ARG A 287 17.69 -0.86 17.65
CA ARG A 287 16.74 -1.78 17.01
C ARG A 287 17.46 -3.07 16.63
N THR A 288 17.00 -4.18 17.17
CA THR A 288 17.62 -5.49 17.04
C THR A 288 16.56 -6.52 16.70
N LEU A 289 16.90 -7.47 15.83
CA LEU A 289 16.03 -8.60 15.50
C LEU A 289 16.22 -9.71 16.54
N VAL A 290 15.13 -10.13 17.18
CA VAL A 290 15.06 -11.39 17.93
C VAL A 290 14.41 -12.44 17.04
N VAL A 291 15.09 -13.58 16.85
CA VAL A 291 14.60 -14.68 16.03
C VAL A 291 13.70 -15.56 16.90
N GLU A 292 12.38 -15.34 16.82
CA GLU A 292 11.41 -16.09 17.62
C GLU A 292 11.24 -17.53 17.09
N ARG A 293 11.30 -17.72 15.76
CA ARG A 293 11.29 -19.03 15.11
C ARG A 293 12.07 -19.02 13.79
N PHE A 294 13.06 -19.88 13.64
CA PHE A 294 13.76 -20.09 12.38
C PHE A 294 12.93 -20.98 11.43
N VAL A 295 12.89 -20.63 10.14
CA VAL A 295 12.14 -21.39 9.13
C VAL A 295 13.08 -22.10 8.15
N GLY A 296 14.07 -21.39 7.59
CA GLY A 296 14.98 -22.01 6.63
C GLY A 296 16.06 -21.06 6.08
N VAL A 297 17.07 -21.65 5.44
CA VAL A 297 18.17 -20.97 4.76
C VAL A 297 18.19 -21.38 3.29
N HIS A 298 18.44 -20.41 2.40
CA HIS A 298 18.40 -20.58 0.95
C HIS A 298 19.73 -20.13 0.33
N PRO A 299 20.70 -21.05 0.18
CA PRO A 299 22.00 -20.72 -0.41
C PRO A 299 21.89 -20.33 -1.88
N GLY A 300 22.64 -19.30 -2.29
CA GLY A 300 22.66 -18.82 -3.67
C GLY A 300 21.47 -17.95 -4.07
N GLU A 301 20.43 -17.85 -3.23
CA GLU A 301 19.32 -16.94 -3.43
C GLU A 301 19.60 -15.56 -2.83
N GLY A 302 19.00 -14.54 -3.44
CA GLY A 302 19.05 -13.16 -2.96
C GLY A 302 17.65 -12.64 -2.66
N CYS A 303 17.58 -11.47 -2.04
CA CYS A 303 16.28 -10.81 -1.87
C CYS A 303 15.58 -10.65 -3.23
N PRO A 304 14.26 -10.90 -3.29
CA PRO A 304 13.49 -10.67 -4.51
C PRO A 304 13.64 -9.20 -4.93
N LYS A 305 14.01 -8.96 -6.19
CA LYS A 305 14.16 -7.60 -6.72
C LYS A 305 12.79 -6.95 -6.79
N THR A 306 12.56 -5.95 -5.94
CA THR A 306 11.38 -5.08 -6.03
C THR A 306 11.74 -3.91 -6.93
N ASP A 307 11.62 -4.08 -8.25
CA ASP A 307 11.82 -2.96 -9.17
C ASP A 307 10.67 -1.96 -9.01
N GLY A 308 10.99 -0.75 -8.57
CA GLY A 308 10.06 0.36 -8.49
C GLY A 308 9.63 0.82 -9.88
N ALA A 309 8.32 0.93 -10.09
CA ALA A 309 7.66 1.56 -11.23
C ALA A 309 7.85 0.90 -12.61
N ALA A 310 7.11 -0.18 -12.85
CA ALA A 310 6.28 -0.33 -14.05
C ALA A 310 5.25 -1.45 -13.75
N MET A 311 3.98 -1.24 -14.11
CA MET A 311 3.04 -2.37 -14.24
C MET A 311 3.72 -3.42 -15.14
N PRO A 312 3.79 -4.70 -14.76
CA PRO A 312 4.28 -5.70 -15.68
C PRO A 312 3.30 -5.77 -16.86
N SER A 313 3.76 -5.28 -18.00
CA SER A 313 3.18 -5.60 -19.29
C SER A 313 3.20 -7.12 -19.45
N ALA A 314 2.06 -7.66 -19.88
CA ALA A 314 1.78 -9.08 -19.92
C ALA A 314 2.77 -9.82 -20.85
N ALA A 315 3.77 -10.45 -20.24
CA ALA A 315 4.32 -11.73 -20.70
C ALA A 315 3.91 -12.79 -19.66
N PRO A 316 3.53 -14.02 -20.08
CA PRO A 316 2.77 -14.93 -19.24
C PRO A 316 3.61 -15.40 -18.05
N ALA A 317 3.16 -15.05 -16.84
CA ALA A 317 3.62 -15.67 -15.61
C ALA A 317 3.51 -17.21 -15.72
N PRO A 318 4.44 -17.97 -15.12
CA PRO A 318 4.24 -19.40 -14.95
C PRO A 318 2.87 -19.64 -14.31
N GLY A 319 2.19 -20.72 -14.71
CA GLY A 319 0.82 -21.00 -14.26
C GLY A 319 0.69 -20.97 -12.74
N PRO A 320 -0.52 -20.70 -12.20
CA PRO A 320 -0.74 -20.68 -10.76
C PRO A 320 -0.28 -21.99 -10.12
N SER A 321 0.40 -21.92 -8.98
CA SER A 321 0.74 -23.08 -8.16
C SER A 321 -0.49 -23.54 -7.37
N LEU A 322 -0.61 -24.84 -7.09
CA LEU A 322 -1.71 -25.36 -6.27
C LEU A 322 -1.73 -24.70 -4.88
N ARG A 323 -0.57 -24.70 -4.22
CA ARG A 323 -0.36 -24.05 -2.91
C ARG A 323 -0.14 -22.56 -3.09
N GLY A 324 -0.54 -21.77 -2.08
CA GLY A 324 -0.36 -20.31 -2.05
C GLY A 324 -1.34 -19.52 -2.93
N THR A 325 -1.99 -20.17 -3.90
CA THR A 325 -3.02 -19.54 -4.75
C THR A 325 -4.38 -19.57 -4.07
N LEU A 326 -5.10 -18.44 -4.08
CA LEU A 326 -6.52 -18.40 -3.77
C LEU A 326 -7.31 -18.85 -5.01
N TRP A 327 -8.09 -19.91 -4.86
CA TRP A 327 -8.90 -20.52 -5.90
C TRP A 327 -10.37 -20.20 -5.67
N ARG A 328 -11.04 -19.64 -6.67
CA ARG A 328 -12.48 -19.36 -6.64
C ARG A 328 -13.24 -20.38 -7.47
N LEU A 329 -14.25 -21.01 -6.88
CA LEU A 329 -15.04 -22.05 -7.53
C LEU A 329 -15.75 -21.43 -8.72
N GLN A 330 -15.56 -22.03 -9.90
CA GLN A 330 -16.29 -21.67 -11.09
C GLN A 330 -17.68 -22.31 -11.01
N ALA A 331 -18.61 -21.61 -10.36
CA ALA A 331 -20.01 -22.01 -10.33
C ALA A 331 -20.62 -21.97 -11.74
N LEU A 332 -21.69 -22.74 -11.94
CA LEU A 332 -22.49 -22.77 -13.18
C LEU A 332 -23.33 -21.51 -13.41
N GLN A 333 -23.31 -20.49 -12.54
CA GLN A 333 -23.87 -19.13 -12.77
C GLN A 333 -23.13 -18.09 -11.91
N ASP A 334 -23.06 -16.84 -12.40
CA ASP A 334 -22.26 -15.73 -11.85
C ASP A 334 -22.66 -15.29 -10.42
N GLY A 335 -21.66 -15.15 -9.54
CA GLY A 335 -21.76 -14.67 -8.15
C GLY A 335 -20.45 -14.89 -7.36
N ASP A 336 -20.31 -14.28 -6.17
CA ASP A 336 -19.21 -14.54 -5.23
C ASP A 336 -19.30 -15.99 -4.71
N GLY A 337 -18.69 -16.92 -5.46
CA GLY A 337 -18.73 -18.35 -5.21
C GLY A 337 -17.78 -18.82 -4.10
N PRO A 338 -17.88 -20.09 -3.68
CA PRO A 338 -16.95 -20.71 -2.74
C PRO A 338 -15.48 -20.50 -3.12
N GLU A 339 -14.62 -20.37 -2.12
CA GLU A 339 -13.18 -20.15 -2.30
C GLU A 339 -12.37 -21.17 -1.50
N LEU A 340 -11.14 -21.44 -1.98
CA LEU A 340 -10.23 -22.40 -1.40
C LEU A 340 -8.78 -21.91 -1.53
N ARG A 341 -8.01 -21.99 -0.46
CA ARG A 341 -6.57 -21.73 -0.47
C ARG A 341 -5.86 -22.80 0.34
N LEU A 342 -4.97 -23.52 -0.34
CA LEU A 342 -4.01 -24.41 0.31
C LEU A 342 -2.83 -23.54 0.72
N ASP A 343 -2.45 -23.65 1.99
CA ASP A 343 -1.33 -22.92 2.54
C ASP A 343 -0.03 -23.26 1.78
N ALA A 344 0.84 -22.25 1.61
CA ALA A 344 2.09 -22.40 0.86
C ALA A 344 3.01 -23.41 1.55
N ASP A 345 3.08 -23.31 2.88
CA ASP A 345 4.13 -23.92 3.68
C ASP A 345 3.58 -24.92 4.71
N ALA A 346 2.26 -24.91 4.95
CA ALA A 346 1.59 -25.84 5.85
C ALA A 346 0.59 -26.75 5.12
N ASP A 347 0.33 -27.93 5.68
CA ASP A 347 -0.67 -28.88 5.21
C ASP A 347 -2.09 -28.49 5.69
N ARG A 348 -2.42 -27.20 5.51
CA ARG A 348 -3.65 -26.58 5.97
C ARG A 348 -4.40 -25.96 4.80
N VAL A 349 -5.70 -26.20 4.76
CA VAL A 349 -6.61 -25.57 3.83
C VAL A 349 -7.51 -24.57 4.55
N SER A 350 -7.76 -23.44 3.89
CA SER A 350 -8.68 -22.40 4.36
C SER A 350 -9.56 -21.95 3.19
N GLY A 351 -10.78 -21.49 3.46
CA GLY A 351 -11.65 -21.04 2.38
C GLY A 351 -13.03 -20.61 2.85
N SER A 352 -13.93 -20.47 1.89
CA SER A 352 -15.35 -20.15 2.11
C SER A 352 -16.20 -21.14 1.32
N GLY A 353 -17.27 -21.66 1.93
CA GLY A 353 -18.32 -22.42 1.26
C GLY A 353 -19.40 -21.52 0.64
N GLY A 354 -19.18 -20.21 0.59
CA GLY A 354 -20.15 -19.19 0.14
C GLY A 354 -20.93 -18.58 1.31
N CYS A 355 -21.43 -19.42 2.23
CA CYS A 355 -22.00 -18.95 3.49
C CYS A 355 -20.99 -19.03 4.63
N ASN A 356 -20.49 -20.24 4.92
CA ASN A 356 -19.60 -20.46 6.04
C ASN A 356 -18.12 -20.50 5.66
N ARG A 357 -17.27 -20.23 6.65
CA ARG A 357 -15.82 -20.38 6.50
C ARG A 357 -15.43 -21.83 6.72
N LEU A 358 -14.61 -22.36 5.81
CA LEU A 358 -14.03 -23.70 5.91
C LEU A 358 -12.56 -23.61 6.35
N ILE A 359 -12.16 -24.57 7.17
CA ILE A 359 -10.78 -24.84 7.57
C ILE A 359 -10.56 -26.34 7.62
N GLY A 360 -9.33 -26.80 7.43
CA GLY A 360 -8.98 -28.21 7.61
C GLY A 360 -7.54 -28.48 7.24
N GLY A 361 -7.18 -29.76 7.17
CA GLY A 361 -5.90 -30.24 6.67
C GLY A 361 -5.99 -30.75 5.24
N PHE A 362 -4.82 -31.00 4.64
CA PHE A 362 -4.74 -31.77 3.41
C PHE A 362 -3.44 -32.57 3.34
N GLN A 363 -3.45 -33.66 2.59
CA GLN A 363 -2.27 -34.44 2.24
C GLN A 363 -2.03 -34.31 0.74
N LEU A 364 -0.81 -33.98 0.36
CA LEU A 364 -0.41 -33.75 -1.02
C LEU A 364 0.81 -34.61 -1.38
N GLU A 365 0.64 -35.51 -2.35
CA GLU A 365 1.70 -36.38 -2.85
C GLU A 365 1.62 -36.42 -4.40
N GLY A 366 2.48 -35.65 -5.07
CA GLY A 366 2.42 -35.49 -6.52
C GLY A 366 1.06 -34.94 -6.97
N GLU A 367 0.34 -35.70 -7.80
CA GLU A 367 -1.01 -35.37 -8.29
C GLU A 367 -2.13 -35.82 -7.33
N GLN A 368 -1.80 -36.49 -6.23
CA GLN A 368 -2.78 -36.93 -5.24
C GLN A 368 -3.01 -35.82 -4.21
N LEU A 369 -4.28 -35.45 -4.04
CA LEU A 369 -4.70 -34.48 -3.04
C LEU A 369 -5.88 -35.08 -2.25
N ARG A 370 -5.75 -35.10 -0.93
CA ARG A 370 -6.82 -35.53 -0.02
C ARG A 370 -7.01 -34.48 1.06
N PHE A 371 -8.24 -34.03 1.26
CA PHE A 371 -8.55 -33.17 2.39
C PHE A 371 -8.83 -34.01 3.63
N SER A 372 -8.35 -33.54 4.78
CA SER A 372 -8.55 -34.17 6.09
C SER A 372 -9.16 -33.15 7.05
N GLU A 373 -10.00 -33.62 7.97
CA GLU A 373 -10.51 -32.79 9.08
C GLU A 373 -11.16 -31.47 8.65
N LEU A 374 -11.91 -31.48 7.54
CA LEU A 374 -12.64 -30.31 7.08
C LEU A 374 -13.73 -29.93 8.08
N ALA A 375 -13.64 -28.72 8.61
CA ALA A 375 -14.62 -28.11 9.50
C ALA A 375 -15.17 -26.83 8.87
N SER A 376 -16.46 -26.57 9.10
CA SER A 376 -17.16 -25.36 8.68
C SER A 376 -17.82 -24.69 9.88
N THR A 377 -17.93 -23.36 9.86
CA THR A 377 -18.74 -22.62 10.85
C THR A 377 -20.24 -22.89 10.60
N LYS A 378 -21.12 -22.59 11.58
CA LYS A 378 -22.58 -22.68 11.40
C LYS A 378 -23.25 -21.30 11.50
N MET A 379 -23.16 -20.51 10.44
CA MET A 379 -23.89 -19.26 10.26
C MET A 379 -25.23 -19.53 9.56
N ALA A 380 -26.25 -18.75 9.90
CA ALA A 380 -27.54 -18.81 9.24
C ALA A 380 -27.50 -17.99 7.95
N CYS A 381 -27.59 -18.67 6.81
CA CYS A 381 -27.71 -18.07 5.48
C CYS A 381 -28.99 -18.55 4.77
N PRO A 382 -29.42 -17.89 3.67
CA PRO A 382 -30.48 -18.39 2.82
C PRO A 382 -30.30 -19.88 2.46
N ALA A 383 -31.40 -20.63 2.46
CA ALA A 383 -31.38 -22.09 2.27
C ALA A 383 -30.66 -22.54 0.98
N ALA A 384 -30.74 -21.73 -0.09
CA ALA A 384 -30.04 -22.00 -1.34
C ALA A 384 -28.51 -21.99 -1.19
N LEU A 385 -27.95 -21.06 -0.39
CA LEU A 385 -26.51 -20.99 -0.12
C LEU A 385 -26.06 -22.12 0.80
N MET A 386 -26.88 -22.49 1.79
CA MET A 386 -26.61 -23.63 2.66
C MET A 386 -26.58 -24.95 1.87
N ALA A 387 -27.52 -25.15 0.94
CA ALA A 387 -27.54 -26.35 0.08
C ALA A 387 -26.34 -26.41 -0.88
N MET A 388 -25.91 -25.26 -1.40
CA MET A 388 -24.69 -25.16 -2.21
C MET A 388 -23.44 -25.49 -1.39
N GLU A 389 -23.33 -24.93 -0.18
CA GLU A 389 -22.21 -25.22 0.73
C GLU A 389 -22.12 -26.70 1.06
N GLN A 390 -23.24 -27.35 1.35
CA GLN A 390 -23.25 -28.76 1.69
C GLN A 390 -22.74 -29.63 0.53
N ARG A 391 -23.21 -29.37 -0.70
CA ARG A 391 -22.71 -30.05 -1.92
C ARG A 391 -21.22 -29.79 -2.14
N TYR A 392 -20.76 -28.58 -1.85
CA TYR A 392 -19.36 -28.21 -1.96
C TYR A 392 -18.48 -28.99 -0.97
N MET A 393 -18.89 -29.09 0.29
CA MET A 393 -18.18 -29.87 1.32
C MET A 393 -18.17 -31.38 1.01
N GLU A 394 -19.30 -31.92 0.53
CA GLU A 394 -19.39 -33.31 0.08
C GLU A 394 -18.46 -33.61 -1.11
N ALA A 395 -18.34 -32.67 -2.05
CA ALA A 395 -17.41 -32.77 -3.18
C ALA A 395 -15.95 -32.73 -2.71
N LEU A 396 -15.59 -31.84 -1.78
CA LEU A 396 -14.24 -31.78 -1.22
C LEU A 396 -13.83 -33.10 -0.52
N GLY A 397 -14.76 -33.75 0.20
CA GLY A 397 -14.51 -35.05 0.82
C GLY A 397 -14.21 -36.19 -0.16
N GLN A 398 -14.64 -36.06 -1.42
CA GLN A 398 -14.43 -37.05 -2.48
C GLN A 398 -13.15 -36.81 -3.30
N VAL A 399 -12.46 -35.68 -3.11
CA VAL A 399 -11.25 -35.34 -3.86
C VAL A 399 -10.14 -36.33 -3.55
N ARG A 400 -9.54 -36.88 -4.62
CA ARG A 400 -8.37 -37.76 -4.56
C ARG A 400 -7.24 -37.30 -5.47
N ARG A 401 -7.54 -36.51 -6.49
CA ARG A 401 -6.56 -35.98 -7.44
C ARG A 401 -6.80 -34.51 -7.73
N TRP A 402 -5.73 -33.83 -8.12
CA TRP A 402 -5.76 -32.47 -8.60
C TRP A 402 -4.98 -32.34 -9.91
N SER A 403 -5.31 -31.32 -10.69
CA SER A 403 -4.54 -30.92 -11.88
C SER A 403 -4.76 -29.44 -12.13
N ILE A 404 -3.79 -28.77 -12.75
CA ILE A 404 -3.95 -27.39 -13.21
C ILE A 404 -3.87 -27.40 -14.73
N ASP A 405 -4.97 -27.05 -15.40
CA ASP A 405 -5.07 -26.99 -16.87
C ASP A 405 -5.31 -25.54 -17.30
N LYS A 406 -4.42 -25.01 -18.15
CA LYS A 406 -4.49 -23.65 -18.74
C LYS A 406 -4.74 -22.52 -17.72
N ARG A 407 -4.40 -22.74 -16.44
CA ARG A 407 -4.58 -21.90 -15.22
C ARG A 407 -5.73 -22.27 -14.29
N ASN A 408 -6.63 -23.19 -14.65
CA ASN A 408 -7.73 -23.58 -13.77
C ASN A 408 -7.35 -24.79 -12.92
N LEU A 409 -7.67 -24.77 -11.64
CA LEU A 409 -7.52 -25.92 -10.77
C LEU A 409 -8.73 -26.84 -10.94
N LEU A 410 -8.46 -28.08 -11.31
CA LEU A 410 -9.46 -29.14 -11.43
C LEU A 410 -9.24 -30.18 -10.32
N LEU A 411 -10.24 -30.38 -9.48
CA LEU A 411 -10.26 -31.43 -8.46
C LEU A 411 -11.13 -32.59 -8.92
N GLN A 412 -10.63 -33.81 -8.72
CA GLN A 412 -11.24 -35.04 -9.23
C GLN A 412 -11.33 -36.12 -8.15
N ASP A 413 -12.27 -37.04 -8.33
CA ASP A 413 -12.34 -38.25 -7.52
C ASP A 413 -11.27 -39.29 -7.94
N GLY A 414 -11.24 -40.43 -7.23
CA GLY A 414 -10.31 -41.53 -7.51
C GLY A 414 -10.52 -42.20 -8.87
N GLN A 415 -11.65 -41.98 -9.53
CA GLN A 415 -11.97 -42.49 -10.87
C GLN A 415 -11.67 -41.46 -11.96
N GLY A 416 -11.21 -40.26 -11.59
CA GLY A 416 -10.89 -39.18 -12.51
C GLY A 416 -12.09 -38.36 -12.98
N ARG A 417 -13.26 -38.53 -12.36
CA ARG A 417 -14.42 -37.69 -12.63
C ARG A 417 -14.19 -36.30 -12.04
N LYS A 418 -14.55 -35.27 -12.81
CA LYS A 418 -14.43 -33.86 -12.42
C LYS A 418 -15.43 -33.56 -11.30
N LEU A 419 -14.94 -33.10 -10.15
CA LEU A 419 -15.78 -32.72 -9.01
C LEU A 419 -15.94 -31.20 -8.93
N LEU A 420 -14.82 -30.48 -8.95
CA LEU A 420 -14.79 -29.03 -8.75
C LEU A 420 -13.79 -28.40 -9.71
N LEU A 421 -14.17 -27.29 -10.33
CA LEU A 421 -13.32 -26.50 -11.20
C LEU A 421 -13.19 -25.10 -10.60
N PHE A 422 -11.97 -24.63 -10.42
CA PHE A 422 -11.68 -23.32 -9.88
C PHE A 422 -10.89 -22.49 -10.87
N LYS A 423 -11.11 -21.18 -10.81
CA LYS A 423 -10.23 -20.17 -11.41
C LYS A 423 -9.33 -19.60 -10.33
N PRO A 424 -8.08 -19.22 -10.66
CA PRO A 424 -7.28 -18.46 -9.73
C PRO A 424 -8.02 -17.14 -9.51
N ALA A 425 -8.25 -16.78 -8.26
CA ALA A 425 -8.68 -15.43 -7.96
C ALA A 425 -7.61 -14.49 -8.53
N PRO A 426 -7.99 -13.39 -9.19
CA PRO A 426 -7.01 -12.38 -9.58
C PRO A 426 -6.21 -12.03 -8.33
N PRO A 427 -4.86 -11.90 -8.42
CA PRO A 427 -4.09 -11.38 -7.31
C PRO A 427 -4.78 -10.09 -6.89
N THR A 428 -5.24 -10.06 -5.65
CA THR A 428 -6.08 -8.98 -5.16
C THR A 428 -5.19 -7.74 -5.17
N PRO A 429 -5.47 -6.73 -6.01
CA PRO A 429 -4.55 -5.63 -6.27
C PRO A 429 -4.23 -4.80 -5.03
#